data_AF-A0A0C6PAM9-F1
#
_entry.id   AF-A0A0C6PAM9-F1
#
_cell.length_a   1.000
_cell.length_b   1.000
_cell.length_c   1.000
_cell.angle_alpha   90.00
_cell.angle_beta   90.00
_cell.angle_gamma   90.00
#
_symmetry.space_group_name_H-M   'P 1'
#
loop_
_entity.id
_entity.type
_entity.pdbx_description
1 polymer ?
#
loop_
_entity_poly.entity_id
_entity_poly.type
_entity_poly.pdbx_seq_one_letter_code
_entity_poly.pdbx_strand_id
1 'polypeptide(L)'
;MLTNNKKLLHHILPILLLALLGMRTAQAVAPGIVIPPKALLTKQGGAYGRCPNGTRALTAAELRGSAELQTYLRQITPGWSIYGLYDGTYLGQSYGGIIKDAPPGGGFIYHETFCITTIYYTGQPDTDHYYSKVTATRLLASTNSGLCAVFARDGKPLIGACTRPYQSSYGDMYDVLRRLLYMVYMSGLAVRVHVSKEEQYYDYEDATFETYALTGISLCNPAASIC
;
A
#
# COMPACT_ATOMS: atom_id res chain seq x y z
N MET A 1 29.03 63.60 -13.16
CA MET A 1 29.01 62.23 -13.71
C MET A 1 28.24 61.33 -12.75
N LEU A 2 26.95 61.11 -13.02
CA LEU A 2 26.12 60.14 -12.29
C LEU A 2 25.86 58.98 -13.24
N THR A 3 26.51 57.85 -12.98
CA THR A 3 26.35 56.60 -13.72
C THR A 3 24.98 56.00 -13.43
N ASN A 4 24.29 55.66 -14.52
CA ASN A 4 22.88 55.33 -14.58
C ASN A 4 22.65 53.86 -14.15
N ASN A 5 22.41 53.64 -12.85
CA ASN A 5 22.23 52.32 -12.20
C ASN A 5 21.00 51.50 -12.66
N LYS A 6 20.22 51.94 -13.65
CA LYS A 6 19.00 51.26 -14.09
C LYS A 6 19.22 50.09 -15.06
N LYS A 7 20.38 50.02 -15.74
CA LYS A 7 20.67 48.96 -16.73
C LYS A 7 21.18 47.64 -16.11
N LEU A 8 21.78 47.68 -14.92
CA LEU A 8 22.31 46.47 -14.28
C LEU A 8 21.19 45.58 -13.69
N LEU A 9 20.09 46.20 -13.22
CA LEU A 9 18.97 45.47 -12.60
C LEU A 9 18.13 44.66 -13.61
N HIS A 10 18.06 45.11 -14.86
CA HIS A 10 17.23 44.50 -15.91
C HIS A 10 17.82 43.22 -16.52
N HIS A 11 19.10 42.93 -16.29
CA HIS A 11 19.75 41.72 -16.80
C HIS A 11 19.95 40.62 -15.75
N ILE A 12 19.76 40.92 -14.46
CA ILE A 12 19.89 39.93 -13.38
C ILE A 12 18.53 39.27 -13.07
N LEU A 13 17.43 40.00 -13.26
CA LEU A 13 16.07 39.50 -13.01
C LEU A 13 15.64 38.28 -13.89
N PRO A 14 15.95 38.20 -15.20
CA PRO A 14 15.52 37.07 -16.01
C PRO A 14 16.35 35.80 -15.79
N ILE A 15 17.60 35.94 -15.30
CA ILE A 15 18.47 34.79 -14.99
C ILE A 15 18.04 34.12 -13.68
N LEU A 16 17.55 34.90 -12.71
CA LEU A 16 17.00 34.38 -11.45
C LEU A 16 15.68 33.61 -11.67
N LEU A 17 14.86 34.05 -12.64
CA LEU A 17 13.59 33.41 -13.00
C LEU A 17 13.79 32.07 -13.74
N LEU A 18 14.84 31.92 -14.56
CA LEU A 18 15.17 30.63 -15.20
C LEU A 18 15.77 29.61 -14.22
N ALA A 19 16.41 30.03 -13.12
CA ALA A 19 16.93 29.11 -12.11
C ALA A 19 15.83 28.48 -11.23
N LEU A 20 14.67 29.13 -11.11
CA LEU A 20 13.53 28.63 -10.33
C LEU A 20 12.66 27.60 -11.08
N LEU A 21 12.76 27.52 -12.40
CA LEU A 21 12.06 26.51 -13.23
C LEU A 21 12.79 25.14 -13.28
N GLY A 22 14.00 25.05 -12.72
CA GLY A 22 14.80 23.82 -12.68
C GLY A 22 14.64 22.99 -11.41
N MET A 23 13.82 23.42 -10.45
CA MET A 23 13.51 22.60 -9.28
C MET A 23 12.59 21.46 -9.72
N ARG A 24 13.21 20.35 -10.16
CA ARG A 24 12.59 19.04 -10.10
C ARG A 24 11.92 18.94 -8.75
N THR A 25 10.60 18.87 -8.74
CA THR A 25 9.86 18.42 -7.58
C THR A 25 10.42 17.03 -7.26
N ALA A 26 11.32 16.96 -6.29
CA ALA A 26 11.58 15.73 -5.58
C ALA A 26 10.22 15.37 -4.97
N GLN A 27 9.49 14.54 -5.70
CA GLN A 27 8.15 14.13 -5.33
C GLN A 27 8.33 13.37 -4.03
N ALA A 28 7.96 14.02 -2.93
CA ALA A 28 8.04 13.45 -1.62
C ALA A 28 7.28 12.13 -1.67
N VAL A 29 7.99 11.03 -1.43
CA VAL A 29 7.38 9.74 -1.08
C VAL A 29 6.33 10.07 -0.01
N ALA A 30 5.07 9.72 -0.25
CA ALA A 30 4.00 10.00 0.69
C ALA A 30 4.46 9.55 2.08
N PRO A 31 4.61 10.47 3.06
CA PRO A 31 5.21 10.10 4.34
C PRO A 31 4.30 9.10 5.05
N GLY A 32 4.83 7.91 5.35
CA GLY A 32 4.21 6.94 6.25
C GLY A 32 3.40 5.80 5.63
N ILE A 33 3.64 5.42 4.36
CA ILE A 33 3.07 4.16 3.82
C ILE A 33 3.76 2.93 4.43
N VAL A 34 3.01 1.85 4.62
CA VAL A 34 3.51 0.55 5.06
C VAL A 34 4.27 -0.12 3.92
N ILE A 35 5.53 -0.45 4.14
CA ILE A 35 6.40 -1.06 3.13
C ILE A 35 6.37 -2.58 3.25
N PRO A 36 5.99 -3.33 2.19
CA PRO A 36 6.02 -4.78 2.20
C PRO A 36 7.47 -5.31 2.33
N PRO A 37 7.73 -6.30 3.20
CA PRO A 37 9.02 -6.97 3.29
C PRO A 37 9.45 -7.58 1.96
N LYS A 38 10.76 -7.59 1.66
CA LYS A 38 11.32 -8.20 0.44
C LYS A 38 10.85 -9.65 0.24
N ALA A 39 10.71 -10.41 1.33
CA ALA A 39 10.29 -11.81 1.32
C ALA A 39 8.93 -12.06 0.66
N LEU A 40 8.09 -11.02 0.54
CA LEU A 40 6.78 -11.12 -0.12
C LEU A 40 6.85 -11.05 -1.65
N LEU A 41 7.97 -10.60 -2.24
CA LEU A 41 8.09 -10.56 -3.70
C LEU A 41 7.95 -11.99 -4.27
N THR A 42 7.04 -12.15 -5.22
CA THR A 42 6.81 -13.43 -5.89
C THR A 42 8.02 -13.80 -6.75
N LYS A 43 8.44 -15.08 -6.70
CA LYS A 43 9.53 -15.59 -7.56
C LYS A 43 9.19 -15.54 -9.06
N GLN A 44 7.92 -15.72 -9.40
CA GLN A 44 7.40 -15.57 -10.76
C GLN A 44 6.35 -14.46 -10.72
N GLY A 45 6.58 -13.39 -11.48
CA GLY A 45 5.62 -12.29 -11.58
C GLY A 45 4.29 -12.69 -12.22
N GLY A 46 3.36 -11.73 -12.22
CA GLY A 46 2.09 -11.85 -12.92
C GLY A 46 2.28 -11.66 -14.43
N ALA A 47 1.54 -12.42 -15.24
CA ALA A 47 1.54 -12.24 -16.68
C ALA A 47 0.61 -11.08 -17.07
N TYR A 48 1.14 -10.06 -17.76
CA TYR A 48 0.35 -8.93 -18.31
C TYR A 48 -0.59 -8.28 -17.27
N GLY A 49 -0.05 -7.93 -16.10
CA GLY A 49 -0.82 -7.33 -15.00
C GLY A 49 -1.64 -8.29 -14.15
N ARG A 50 -1.78 -9.55 -14.56
CA ARG A 50 -2.55 -10.55 -13.81
C ARG A 50 -1.67 -11.26 -12.79
N CYS A 51 -1.60 -10.69 -11.60
CA CYS A 51 -1.00 -11.35 -10.45
C CYS A 51 -1.79 -12.61 -10.04
N PRO A 52 -1.12 -13.71 -9.64
CA PRO A 52 -1.79 -14.90 -9.10
C PRO A 52 -2.71 -14.61 -7.90
N ASN A 53 -3.68 -15.49 -7.65
CA ASN A 53 -4.55 -15.37 -6.47
C ASN A 53 -3.72 -15.34 -5.17
N GLY A 54 -4.11 -14.49 -4.21
CA GLY A 54 -3.35 -14.26 -2.97
C GLY A 54 -2.12 -13.37 -3.15
N THR A 55 -1.97 -12.75 -4.32
CA THR A 55 -0.92 -11.77 -4.61
C THR A 55 -1.54 -10.54 -5.27
N ARG A 56 -0.85 -9.40 -5.20
CA ARG A 56 -1.22 -8.18 -5.94
C ARG A 56 0.00 -7.52 -6.55
N ALA A 57 -0.22 -6.58 -7.47
CA ALA A 57 0.87 -5.82 -8.07
C ALA A 57 1.54 -4.91 -7.02
N LEU A 58 2.86 -4.86 -7.05
CA LEU A 58 3.67 -3.95 -6.25
C LEU A 58 3.53 -2.52 -6.80
N THR A 59 3.47 -1.51 -5.94
CA THR A 59 3.45 -0.10 -6.38
C THR A 59 4.85 0.49 -6.54
N ALA A 60 4.94 1.60 -7.26
CA ALA A 60 6.16 2.37 -7.38
C ALA A 60 6.60 2.97 -6.03
N ALA A 61 5.66 3.42 -5.20
CA ALA A 61 5.98 4.01 -3.89
C ALA A 61 6.50 2.96 -2.89
N GLU A 62 5.89 1.78 -2.83
CA GLU A 62 6.35 0.64 -2.03
C GLU A 62 7.76 0.21 -2.44
N LEU A 63 8.01 0.09 -3.75
CA LEU A 63 9.33 -0.25 -4.27
C LEU A 63 10.37 0.81 -3.92
N ARG A 64 10.04 2.11 -4.05
CA ARG A 64 10.92 3.21 -3.66
C ARG A 64 11.25 3.20 -2.17
N GLY A 65 10.29 2.83 -1.33
CA GLY A 65 10.48 2.72 0.12
C GLY A 65 11.31 1.52 0.56
N SER A 66 11.53 0.52 -0.32
CA SER A 66 12.27 -0.70 0.01
C SER A 66 13.65 -0.76 -0.64
N ALA A 67 14.68 -0.31 0.09
CA ALA A 67 16.07 -0.36 -0.38
C ALA A 67 16.58 -1.79 -0.61
N GLU A 68 16.16 -2.74 0.23
CA GLU A 68 16.52 -4.15 0.11
C GLU A 68 15.94 -4.75 -1.19
N LEU A 69 14.69 -4.45 -1.49
CA LEU A 69 14.01 -4.93 -2.70
C LEU A 69 14.63 -4.34 -3.96
N GLN A 70 14.94 -3.03 -3.97
CA GLN A 70 15.65 -2.40 -5.09
C GLN A 70 17.01 -3.05 -5.36
N THR A 71 17.76 -3.32 -4.29
CA THR A 71 19.07 -3.98 -4.41
C THR A 71 18.94 -5.37 -5.00
N TYR A 72 17.94 -6.13 -4.54
CA TYR A 72 17.63 -7.45 -5.07
C TYR A 72 17.22 -7.41 -6.55
N LEU A 73 16.32 -6.51 -6.94
CA LEU A 73 15.85 -6.41 -8.33
C LEU A 73 17.01 -6.08 -9.29
N ARG A 74 17.93 -5.19 -8.91
CA ARG A 74 19.13 -4.90 -9.72
C ARG A 74 20.00 -6.13 -10.00
N GLN A 75 19.99 -7.12 -9.12
CA GLN A 75 20.75 -8.36 -9.29
C GLN A 75 20.03 -9.38 -10.17
N ILE A 76 18.71 -9.45 -10.09
CA ILE A 76 17.93 -10.51 -10.75
C ILE A 76 17.35 -10.10 -12.11
N THR A 77 17.14 -8.81 -12.37
CA THR A 77 16.55 -8.38 -13.63
C THR A 77 17.60 -8.37 -14.75
N PRO A 78 17.43 -9.18 -15.82
CA PRO A 78 18.30 -9.14 -16.98
C PRO A 78 18.33 -7.78 -17.68
N GLY A 79 19.35 -7.61 -18.51
CA GLY A 79 19.54 -6.40 -19.31
C GLY A 79 18.37 -6.13 -20.25
N TRP A 80 18.11 -4.85 -20.51
CA TRP A 80 17.10 -4.32 -21.44
C TRP A 80 15.63 -4.76 -21.21
N SER A 81 15.33 -5.42 -20.09
CA SER A 81 13.97 -5.83 -19.74
C SER A 81 13.20 -4.71 -19.02
N ILE A 82 11.89 -4.65 -19.23
CA ILE A 82 10.98 -3.69 -18.57
C ILE A 82 9.86 -4.50 -17.91
N TYR A 83 9.60 -4.20 -16.64
CA TYR A 83 8.62 -4.88 -15.81
C TYR A 83 7.49 -3.93 -15.41
N GLY A 84 6.27 -4.47 -15.34
CA GLY A 84 5.10 -3.74 -14.86
C GLY A 84 5.07 -3.61 -13.33
N LEU A 85 4.60 -2.46 -12.86
CA LEU A 85 4.13 -2.22 -11.49
C LEU A 85 2.65 -1.79 -11.58
N TYR A 86 1.97 -1.66 -10.43
CA TYR A 86 0.59 -1.17 -10.39
C TYR A 86 0.46 0.21 -11.06
N ASP A 87 1.26 1.18 -10.63
CA ASP A 87 1.24 2.60 -11.02
C ASP A 87 2.59 3.03 -11.62
N GLY A 88 3.27 2.10 -12.29
CA GLY A 88 4.60 2.39 -12.80
C GLY A 88 5.23 1.26 -13.61
N THR A 89 6.51 1.45 -13.89
CA THR A 89 7.36 0.49 -14.59
C THR A 89 8.73 0.45 -13.92
N TYR A 90 9.36 -0.72 -13.95
CA TYR A 90 10.75 -0.90 -13.54
C TYR A 90 11.59 -1.26 -14.77
N LEU A 91 12.51 -0.37 -15.14
CA LEU A 91 13.45 -0.58 -16.22
C LEU A 91 14.68 -1.30 -15.64
N GLY A 92 14.98 -2.49 -16.18
CA GLY A 92 16.01 -3.40 -15.68
C GLY A 92 17.44 -2.84 -15.69
N GLN A 93 18.39 -3.68 -15.30
CA GLN A 93 19.73 -3.23 -14.90
C GLN A 93 20.49 -2.42 -15.97
N SER A 94 20.32 -2.72 -17.27
CA SER A 94 20.97 -1.95 -18.35
C SER A 94 20.49 -0.50 -18.43
N TYR A 95 19.30 -0.19 -17.92
CA TYR A 95 18.78 1.17 -17.80
C TYR A 95 19.14 1.81 -16.45
N GLY A 96 19.78 1.06 -15.54
CA GLY A 96 20.15 1.52 -14.19
C GLY A 96 19.15 1.17 -13.08
N GLY A 97 18.14 0.32 -13.35
CA GLY A 97 17.14 -0.03 -12.33
C GLY A 97 16.19 1.13 -12.03
N ILE A 98 15.65 1.77 -13.08
CA ILE A 98 14.85 2.99 -12.97
C ILE A 98 13.39 2.64 -12.65
N ILE A 99 12.84 3.26 -11.60
CA ILE A 99 11.41 3.23 -11.29
C ILE A 99 10.77 4.47 -11.93
N LYS A 100 9.92 4.24 -12.93
CA LYS A 100 9.23 5.31 -13.66
C LYS A 100 7.72 5.22 -13.41
N ASP A 101 7.13 6.33 -12.98
CA ASP A 101 5.69 6.42 -12.73
C ASP A 101 4.87 6.26 -14.02
N ALA A 102 3.68 5.71 -13.87
CA ALA A 102 2.67 5.55 -14.92
C ALA A 102 1.27 5.65 -14.28
N PRO A 103 0.21 5.84 -15.09
CA PRO A 103 -1.15 5.67 -14.57
C PRO A 103 -1.37 4.26 -14.00
N PRO A 104 -2.32 4.06 -13.07
CA PRO A 104 -2.70 2.73 -12.61
C PRO A 104 -3.02 1.78 -13.77
N GLY A 105 -2.38 0.62 -13.78
CA GLY A 105 -2.44 -0.38 -14.85
C GLY A 105 -1.60 -0.06 -16.09
N GLY A 106 -0.95 1.11 -16.17
CA GLY A 106 -0.16 1.53 -17.33
C GLY A 106 1.05 0.63 -17.63
N GLY A 107 1.59 -0.04 -16.60
CA GLY A 107 2.67 -1.02 -16.74
C GLY A 107 2.22 -2.44 -17.09
N PHE A 108 0.91 -2.72 -17.10
CA PHE A 108 0.39 -4.09 -17.29
C PHE A 108 0.47 -4.59 -18.73
N ILE A 109 0.85 -3.73 -19.67
CA ILE A 109 1.12 -4.10 -21.06
C ILE A 109 2.36 -5.00 -21.21
N TYR A 110 3.28 -4.98 -20.24
CA TYR A 110 4.49 -5.78 -20.29
C TYR A 110 4.23 -7.23 -19.86
N HIS A 111 5.02 -8.15 -20.40
CA HIS A 111 4.86 -9.58 -20.17
C HIS A 111 4.88 -9.94 -18.67
N GLU A 112 5.77 -9.34 -17.89
CA GLU A 112 5.94 -9.63 -16.47
C GLU A 112 5.64 -8.40 -15.60
N THR A 113 4.82 -8.61 -14.57
CA THR A 113 4.45 -7.63 -13.54
C THR A 113 4.97 -8.09 -12.19
N PHE A 114 5.63 -7.21 -11.44
CA PHE A 114 6.05 -7.55 -10.08
C PHE A 114 4.86 -7.63 -9.15
N CYS A 115 4.71 -8.79 -8.52
CA CYS A 115 3.65 -9.07 -7.56
C CYS A 115 4.25 -9.35 -6.18
N ILE A 116 3.46 -9.08 -5.14
CA ILE A 116 3.76 -9.48 -3.77
C ILE A 116 2.67 -10.43 -3.25
N THR A 117 3.05 -11.45 -2.49
CA THR A 117 2.10 -12.23 -1.68
C THR A 117 1.50 -11.34 -0.60
N THR A 118 0.18 -11.38 -0.43
CA THR A 118 -0.48 -10.42 0.46
C THR A 118 -0.47 -10.82 1.94
N ILE A 119 -0.14 -12.06 2.27
CA ILE A 119 -0.02 -12.55 3.65
C ILE A 119 1.43 -12.65 4.11
N TYR A 120 1.71 -12.12 5.29
CA TYR A 120 2.99 -12.25 5.99
C TYR A 120 2.76 -12.80 7.41
N TYR A 121 3.36 -13.94 7.72
CA TYR A 121 3.36 -14.48 9.08
C TYR A 121 4.43 -13.76 9.90
N THR A 122 4.01 -12.97 10.88
CA THR A 122 4.90 -12.03 11.59
C THR A 122 5.74 -12.70 12.67
N GLY A 123 5.31 -13.87 13.15
CA GLY A 123 5.89 -14.53 14.33
C GLY A 123 5.61 -13.80 15.64
N GLN A 124 4.72 -12.80 15.65
CA GLN A 124 4.20 -12.20 16.88
C GLN A 124 3.32 -13.21 17.63
N PRO A 125 3.15 -13.07 18.95
CA PRO A 125 2.24 -13.94 19.70
C PRO A 125 0.77 -13.70 19.34
N ASP A 126 -0.06 -14.74 19.48
CA ASP A 126 -1.53 -14.68 19.38
C ASP A 126 -2.15 -13.92 20.56
N THR A 127 -1.93 -12.61 20.62
CA THR A 127 -2.56 -11.72 21.59
C THR A 127 -3.64 -10.88 20.94
N ASP A 128 -4.79 -10.79 21.61
CA ASP A 128 -5.89 -9.94 21.16
C ASP A 128 -5.49 -8.46 21.22
N HIS A 129 -5.66 -7.77 20.10
CA HIS A 129 -5.51 -6.32 20.00
C HIS A 129 -6.83 -5.73 19.52
N TYR A 130 -7.32 -4.69 20.19
CA TYR A 130 -8.60 -4.08 19.83
C TYR A 130 -8.53 -2.57 19.65
N TYR A 131 -9.40 -2.06 18.79
CA TYR A 131 -9.53 -0.64 18.48
C TYR A 131 -11.01 -0.24 18.61
N SER A 132 -11.31 0.63 19.59
CA SER A 132 -12.69 1.03 19.93
C SER A 132 -13.18 2.25 19.13
N LYS A 133 -14.50 2.44 19.04
CA LYS A 133 -15.13 3.60 18.35
C LYS A 133 -14.61 3.79 16.93
N VAL A 134 -14.53 2.70 16.17
CA VAL A 134 -14.15 2.72 14.76
C VAL A 134 -15.34 2.36 13.87
N THR A 135 -15.34 2.81 12.63
CA THR A 135 -16.32 2.46 11.60
C THR A 135 -15.65 1.73 10.45
N ALA A 136 -16.25 0.65 9.97
CA ALA A 136 -15.75 -0.08 8.80
C ALA A 136 -15.99 0.72 7.51
N THR A 137 -14.96 0.85 6.69
CA THR A 137 -14.97 1.61 5.43
C THR A 137 -14.12 0.90 4.36
N ARG A 138 -14.18 1.37 3.11
CA ARG A 138 -13.29 0.98 2.00
C ARG A 138 -13.07 -0.53 1.90
N LEU A 139 -14.13 -1.30 1.64
CA LEU A 139 -14.02 -2.76 1.45
C LEU A 139 -13.07 -3.11 0.29
N LEU A 140 -12.34 -4.21 0.44
CA LEU A 140 -11.51 -4.80 -0.61
C LEU A 140 -11.71 -6.32 -0.60
N ALA A 141 -11.88 -6.90 -1.79
CA ALA A 141 -11.98 -8.33 -1.98
C ALA A 141 -11.19 -8.76 -3.21
N SER A 142 -10.57 -9.94 -3.16
CA SER A 142 -9.86 -10.54 -4.29
C SER A 142 -10.18 -12.04 -4.41
N THR A 143 -10.07 -12.56 -5.63
CA THR A 143 -10.46 -13.95 -5.97
C THR A 143 -9.70 -14.96 -5.11
N ASN A 144 -10.44 -15.85 -4.43
CA ASN A 144 -9.91 -16.90 -3.55
C ASN A 144 -8.94 -16.39 -2.46
N SER A 145 -9.15 -15.17 -1.98
CA SER A 145 -8.35 -14.52 -0.92
C SER A 145 -9.27 -14.06 0.23
N GLY A 146 -9.04 -12.88 0.79
CA GLY A 146 -9.79 -12.30 1.89
C GLY A 146 -10.86 -11.28 1.50
N LEU A 147 -11.73 -11.00 2.46
CA LEU A 147 -12.53 -9.78 2.54
C LEU A 147 -11.90 -8.86 3.59
N CYS A 148 -11.44 -7.70 3.15
CA CYS A 148 -10.79 -6.69 3.97
C CYS A 148 -11.68 -5.46 4.15
N ALA A 149 -11.50 -4.75 5.26
CA ALA A 149 -12.06 -3.44 5.49
C ALA A 149 -11.07 -2.53 6.23
N VAL A 150 -11.23 -1.23 6.07
CA VAL A 150 -10.47 -0.20 6.80
C VAL A 150 -11.33 0.35 7.93
N PHE A 151 -10.84 0.24 9.16
CA PHE A 151 -11.50 0.76 10.35
C PHE A 151 -10.95 2.15 10.65
N ALA A 152 -11.83 3.14 10.54
CA ALA A 152 -11.50 4.55 10.70
C ALA A 152 -12.12 5.12 11.98
N ARG A 153 -11.45 6.12 12.58
CA ARG A 153 -11.99 6.97 13.65
C ARG A 153 -11.85 8.42 13.24
N ASP A 154 -12.91 9.20 13.38
CA ASP A 154 -12.94 10.62 13.01
C ASP A 154 -12.49 10.87 11.55
N GLY A 155 -12.89 9.96 10.64
CA GLY A 155 -12.54 10.01 9.21
C GLY A 155 -11.10 9.63 8.88
N LYS A 156 -10.27 9.27 9.87
CA LYS A 156 -8.88 8.86 9.65
C LYS A 156 -8.73 7.34 9.76
N PRO A 157 -8.05 6.68 8.81
CA PRO A 157 -7.80 5.25 8.90
C PRO A 157 -6.92 4.96 10.13
N LEU A 158 -7.31 3.96 10.92
CA LEU A 158 -6.59 3.56 12.12
C LEU A 158 -5.96 2.18 11.96
N ILE A 159 -6.73 1.23 11.42
CA ILE A 159 -6.28 -0.14 11.20
C ILE A 159 -7.08 -0.78 10.06
N GLY A 160 -6.45 -1.66 9.29
CA GLY A 160 -7.14 -2.59 8.40
C GLY A 160 -7.37 -3.93 9.08
N ALA A 161 -8.47 -4.60 8.78
CA ALA A 161 -8.63 -6.00 9.16
C ALA A 161 -9.22 -6.81 8.02
N CYS A 162 -8.74 -8.03 7.83
CA CYS A 162 -9.26 -8.96 6.83
C CYS A 162 -9.73 -10.24 7.48
N THR A 163 -10.79 -10.80 6.93
CA THR A 163 -11.21 -12.17 7.20
C THR A 163 -11.07 -12.99 5.92
N ARG A 164 -10.48 -14.18 6.00
CA ARG A 164 -10.16 -15.02 4.83
C ARG A 164 -10.66 -16.44 5.08
N PRO A 165 -11.38 -17.09 4.15
CA PRO A 165 -11.82 -18.48 4.32
C PRO A 165 -10.68 -19.48 4.07
N TYR A 166 -9.60 -19.04 3.43
CA TYR A 166 -8.44 -19.85 3.07
C TYR A 166 -7.16 -19.17 3.57
N GLN A 167 -6.13 -19.96 3.89
CA GLN A 167 -4.78 -19.45 4.18
C GLN A 167 -4.73 -18.44 5.34
N SER A 168 -5.49 -18.71 6.40
CA SER A 168 -5.45 -17.98 7.67
C SER A 168 -5.77 -18.93 8.82
N SER A 169 -5.12 -18.72 9.97
CA SER A 169 -5.41 -19.41 11.23
C SER A 169 -6.85 -19.19 11.71
N TYR A 170 -7.51 -18.12 11.27
CA TYR A 170 -8.89 -17.77 11.63
C TYR A 170 -9.91 -18.10 10.52
N GLY A 171 -9.54 -19.01 9.61
CA GLY A 171 -10.34 -19.35 8.43
C GLY A 171 -11.78 -19.76 8.73
N ASP A 172 -11.96 -20.56 9.78
CA ASP A 172 -13.28 -21.05 10.21
C ASP A 172 -14.22 -19.94 10.68
N MET A 173 -13.69 -18.78 11.07
CA MET A 173 -14.49 -17.63 11.52
C MET A 173 -15.03 -16.80 10.35
N TYR A 174 -14.56 -17.04 9.11
CA TYR A 174 -14.88 -16.22 7.95
C TYR A 174 -16.37 -16.03 7.72
N ASP A 175 -17.14 -17.13 7.76
CA ASP A 175 -18.55 -17.11 7.41
C ASP A 175 -19.41 -16.32 8.40
N VAL A 176 -18.96 -16.24 9.66
CA VAL A 176 -19.61 -15.45 10.72
C VAL A 176 -19.16 -14.00 10.63
N LEU A 177 -17.84 -13.77 10.59
CA LEU A 177 -17.26 -12.42 10.60
C LEU A 177 -17.69 -11.62 9.37
N ARG A 178 -17.76 -12.22 8.18
CA ARG A 178 -18.18 -11.50 6.97
C ARG A 178 -19.60 -10.95 7.06
N ARG A 179 -20.52 -11.66 7.74
CA ARG A 179 -21.93 -11.23 7.88
C ARG A 179 -22.02 -10.01 8.78
N LEU A 180 -21.30 -10.05 9.91
CA LEU A 180 -21.23 -8.94 10.83
C LEU A 180 -20.49 -7.74 10.21
N LEU A 181 -19.36 -7.99 9.54
CA LEU A 181 -18.60 -6.98 8.82
C LEU A 181 -19.45 -6.26 7.76
N TYR A 182 -20.23 -7.02 6.97
CA TYR A 182 -21.17 -6.46 6.01
C TYR A 182 -22.22 -5.57 6.69
N MET A 183 -22.82 -6.04 7.79
CA MET A 183 -23.83 -5.27 8.53
C MET A 183 -23.27 -3.96 9.07
N VAL A 184 -22.09 -3.98 9.70
CA VAL A 184 -21.49 -2.76 10.29
C VAL A 184 -20.97 -1.79 9.22
N TYR A 185 -20.50 -2.30 8.08
CA TYR A 185 -20.15 -1.48 6.92
C TYR A 185 -21.37 -0.76 6.34
N MET A 186 -22.48 -1.48 6.14
CA MET A 186 -23.70 -0.90 5.55
C MET A 186 -24.41 0.09 6.49
N SER A 187 -24.36 -0.15 7.80
CA SER A 187 -25.04 0.68 8.80
C SER A 187 -24.19 1.85 9.32
N GLY A 188 -22.88 1.84 9.10
CA GLY A 188 -21.96 2.85 9.63
C GLY A 188 -21.87 2.85 11.17
N LEU A 189 -22.31 1.76 11.82
CA LEU A 189 -22.28 1.65 13.28
C LEU A 189 -20.84 1.66 13.80
N ALA A 190 -20.63 2.37 14.91
CA ALA A 190 -19.37 2.35 15.63
C ALA A 190 -19.18 0.98 16.31
N VAL A 191 -17.98 0.42 16.17
CA VAL A 191 -17.60 -0.87 16.75
C VAL A 191 -16.27 -0.80 17.50
N ARG A 192 -16.03 -1.82 18.32
CA ARG A 192 -14.70 -2.26 18.70
C ARG A 192 -14.31 -3.42 17.79
N VAL A 193 -13.29 -3.22 16.96
CA VAL A 193 -12.70 -4.27 16.13
C VAL A 193 -11.58 -4.95 16.91
N HIS A 194 -11.50 -6.28 16.81
CA HIS A 194 -10.47 -7.13 17.39
C HIS A 194 -9.65 -7.77 16.27
N VAL A 195 -8.32 -7.74 16.41
CA VAL A 195 -7.38 -8.27 15.44
C VAL A 195 -6.28 -9.07 16.12
N SER A 196 -5.75 -10.07 15.41
CA SER A 196 -4.51 -10.75 15.77
C SER A 196 -3.38 -10.31 14.86
N LYS A 197 -2.24 -9.96 15.45
CA LYS A 197 -1.06 -9.50 14.72
C LYS A 197 -0.14 -10.63 14.25
N GLU A 198 -0.52 -11.89 14.45
CA GLU A 198 0.22 -13.06 13.94
C GLU A 198 0.32 -13.07 12.41
N GLU A 199 -0.71 -12.55 11.74
CA GLU A 199 -0.79 -12.43 10.29
C GLU A 199 -0.97 -10.97 9.90
N GLN A 200 0.01 -10.42 9.19
CA GLN A 200 -0.09 -9.09 8.59
C GLN A 200 -0.44 -9.21 7.12
N TYR A 201 -1.36 -8.36 6.66
CA TYR A 201 -1.83 -8.33 5.29
C TYR A 201 -1.40 -7.06 4.57
N TYR A 202 -1.11 -7.22 3.28
CA TYR A 202 -0.64 -6.18 2.39
C TYR A 202 -1.59 -6.02 1.20
N ASP A 203 -2.87 -6.40 1.32
CA ASP A 203 -3.85 -6.34 0.22
C ASP A 203 -4.10 -4.89 -0.27
N TYR A 204 -4.10 -3.89 0.62
CA TYR A 204 -4.21 -2.49 0.21
C TYR A 204 -2.86 -1.95 -0.28
N GLU A 205 -2.86 -1.38 -1.47
CA GLU A 205 -1.74 -0.62 -2.02
C GLU A 205 -1.51 0.69 -1.25
N ASP A 206 -0.23 1.04 -1.03
CA ASP A 206 0.20 2.33 -0.45
C ASP A 206 -0.54 2.72 0.85
N ALA A 207 -0.91 1.72 1.66
CA ALA A 207 -1.66 1.94 2.89
C ALA A 207 -0.83 2.70 3.93
N THR A 208 -1.41 3.73 4.54
CA THR A 208 -0.82 4.48 5.67
C THR A 208 -1.20 3.88 7.03
N PHE A 209 -1.67 2.63 7.03
CA PHE A 209 -2.14 1.89 8.18
C PHE A 209 -1.80 0.41 8.01
N GLU A 210 -1.57 -0.29 9.13
CA GLU A 210 -1.32 -1.72 9.12
C GLU A 210 -2.62 -2.50 8.95
N THR A 211 -2.56 -3.69 8.36
CA THR A 211 -3.73 -4.58 8.19
C THR A 211 -3.41 -5.95 8.78
N TYR A 212 -4.34 -6.51 9.55
CA TYR A 212 -4.14 -7.77 10.28
C TYR A 212 -5.35 -8.73 10.18
N ALA A 213 -5.22 -9.94 10.73
CA ALA A 213 -6.31 -10.90 10.85
C ALA A 213 -7.46 -10.37 11.73
N LEU A 214 -8.67 -10.32 11.19
CA LEU A 214 -9.89 -10.01 11.94
C LEU A 214 -10.28 -11.20 12.81
N THR A 215 -10.35 -10.99 14.12
CA THR A 215 -10.73 -12.03 15.10
C THR A 215 -12.07 -11.75 15.77
N GLY A 216 -12.56 -10.51 15.73
CA GLY A 216 -13.85 -10.18 16.34
C GLY A 216 -14.35 -8.77 16.03
N ILE A 217 -15.67 -8.60 16.14
CA ILE A 217 -16.34 -7.31 16.04
C ILE A 217 -17.37 -7.23 17.17
N SER A 218 -17.27 -6.18 17.98
CA SER A 218 -18.26 -5.88 19.02
C SER A 218 -18.90 -4.52 18.73
N LEU A 219 -20.22 -4.46 18.62
CA LEU A 219 -20.96 -3.20 18.48
C LEU A 219 -20.75 -2.33 19.73
N CYS A 220 -20.53 -1.03 19.53
CA CYS A 220 -20.35 -0.13 20.67
C CYS A 220 -21.67 0.03 21.47
N ASN A 221 -21.56 -0.07 22.79
CA ASN A 221 -22.57 0.13 23.80
C ASN A 221 -21.91 0.70 25.07
N PRO A 222 -22.02 2.02 25.31
CA PRO A 222 -21.40 2.66 26.47
C PRO A 222 -21.92 2.13 27.81
N ALA A 223 -23.18 1.68 27.87
CA ALA A 223 -23.79 1.13 29.07
C ALA A 223 -23.20 -0.23 29.46
N ALA A 224 -22.57 -0.94 28.51
CA ALA A 224 -21.91 -2.22 28.72
C ALA A 224 -20.37 -2.09 28.77
N SER A 225 -19.82 -0.87 28.85
CA SER A 225 -18.37 -0.60 28.81
C SER A 225 -17.66 -1.07 27.52
N ILE A 226 -18.40 -1.21 26.42
CA ILE A 226 -17.86 -1.55 25.10
C ILE A 226 -18.00 -0.32 24.21
N CYS A 227 -17.04 0.59 24.25
CA CYS A 227 -17.10 1.93 23.62
C CYS A 227 -18.33 2.80 24.00
#